data_AF-A0A2S1JXF9-F1
#
_entry.id   AF-A0A2S1JXF9-F1
#
_cell.length_a   1.000
_cell.length_b   1.000
_cell.length_c   1.000
_cell.angle_alpha   90.00
_cell.angle_beta   90.00
_cell.angle_gamma   90.00
#
_symmetry.space_group_name_H-M   'P 1'
#
loop_
_entity.id
_entity.type
_entity.pdbx_description
1 polymer ?
#
loop_
_entity_poly.entity_id
_entity_poly.type
_entity_poly.pdbx_seq_one_letter_code
_entity_poly.pdbx_strand_id
1 'polypeptide(L)'
;MTEADSEKQWLELESVWKQQPVSNEVPAEILKWVRRQERRMRMVMIFECSLFLITAIYLTVAIWNKGLPDASARLLLAYSLLAFAVGFSWINRRGLWSPLEETTQAYVDLALLRLKRKRREVHFIWMFLSILVAAIFIWQLVSVNSELVQPLIRKPKAAALFISLGAGLTFFLSTYVYWRTGREKSNLEKLQKKYLN
;
A
#
# COMPACT_ATOMS: atom_id res chain seq x y z
N MET A 1 44.05 30.37 -20.08
CA MET A 1 44.23 29.19 -19.22
C MET A 1 45.58 28.60 -19.56
N THR A 2 46.51 28.64 -18.62
CA THR A 2 47.84 28.03 -18.74
C THR A 2 47.74 26.53 -18.41
N GLU A 3 48.63 25.69 -18.94
CA GLU A 3 48.64 24.25 -18.65
C GLU A 3 48.68 23.96 -17.14
N ALA A 4 49.37 24.81 -16.38
CA ALA A 4 49.46 24.74 -14.92
C ALA A 4 48.10 24.92 -14.19
N ASP A 5 47.15 25.67 -14.75
CA ASP A 5 45.80 25.80 -14.18
C ASP A 5 44.94 24.56 -14.45
N SER A 6 45.12 23.95 -15.62
CA SER A 6 44.46 22.69 -15.99
C SER A 6 44.92 21.56 -15.07
N GLU A 7 46.22 21.43 -14.83
CA GLU A 7 46.79 20.38 -14.00
C GLU A 7 46.34 20.48 -12.53
N LYS A 8 46.21 21.70 -12.00
CA LYS A 8 45.63 21.94 -10.67
C LYS A 8 44.15 21.55 -10.59
N GLN A 9 43.34 21.89 -11.59
CA GLN A 9 41.94 21.47 -11.64
C GLN A 9 41.80 19.94 -11.68
N TRP A 10 42.69 19.25 -12.41
CA TRP A 10 42.70 17.79 -12.45
C TRP A 10 43.07 17.17 -11.10
N LEU A 11 44.05 17.72 -10.38
CA LEU A 11 44.43 17.26 -9.05
C LEU A 11 43.33 17.51 -8.01
N GLU A 12 42.64 18.65 -8.09
CA GLU A 12 41.46 18.92 -7.24
C GLU A 12 40.34 17.92 -7.53
N LEU A 13 40.00 17.69 -8.80
CA LEU A 13 39.00 16.72 -9.21
C LEU A 13 39.38 15.29 -8.79
N GLU A 14 40.63 14.90 -8.93
CA GLU A 14 41.14 13.59 -8.50
C GLU A 14 41.06 13.44 -6.97
N SER A 15 41.36 14.49 -6.22
CA SER A 15 41.24 14.49 -4.76
C SER A 15 39.78 14.33 -4.31
N VAL A 16 38.84 15.02 -4.97
CA VAL A 16 37.40 14.90 -4.74
C VAL A 16 36.92 13.51 -5.13
N TRP A 17 37.45 12.93 -6.21
CA TRP A 17 37.10 11.60 -6.68
C TRP A 17 37.63 10.49 -5.76
N LYS A 18 38.85 10.64 -5.22
CA LYS A 18 39.41 9.72 -4.21
C LYS A 18 38.75 9.86 -2.84
N GLN A 19 38.16 11.01 -2.54
CA GLN A 19 37.37 11.25 -1.33
C GLN A 19 35.92 10.79 -1.46
N GLN A 20 35.43 10.50 -2.68
CA GLN A 20 34.16 9.81 -2.80
C GLN A 20 34.30 8.46 -2.12
N PRO A 21 33.45 8.14 -1.12
CA PRO A 21 33.50 6.86 -0.46
C PRO A 21 33.37 5.80 -1.54
N VAL A 22 34.40 4.96 -1.69
CA VAL A 22 34.34 3.78 -2.55
C VAL A 22 33.02 3.12 -2.24
N SER A 23 32.11 3.14 -3.21
CA SER A 23 30.82 2.49 -3.12
C SER A 23 31.10 1.10 -2.58
N ASN A 24 30.76 0.87 -1.30
CA ASN A 24 30.79 -0.48 -0.75
C ASN A 24 29.79 -1.22 -1.61
N GLU A 25 30.29 -1.95 -2.62
CA GLU A 25 29.48 -2.60 -3.63
C GLU A 25 28.35 -3.32 -2.92
N VAL A 26 27.14 -2.81 -3.11
CA VAL A 26 25.99 -3.32 -2.37
C VAL A 26 25.90 -4.82 -2.69
N PRO A 27 25.94 -5.70 -1.67
CA PRO A 27 25.99 -7.13 -1.90
C PRO A 27 24.92 -7.55 -2.89
N ALA A 28 25.30 -8.31 -3.93
CA ALA A 28 24.39 -8.70 -5.02
C ALA A 28 23.12 -9.42 -4.52
N GLU A 29 23.19 -10.05 -3.35
CA GLU A 29 22.06 -10.64 -2.65
C GLU A 29 20.98 -9.61 -2.27
N ILE A 30 21.39 -8.45 -1.74
CA ILE A 30 20.50 -7.35 -1.36
C ILE A 30 19.86 -6.76 -2.61
N LEU A 31 20.65 -6.50 -3.65
CA LEU A 31 20.14 -5.98 -4.93
C LEU A 31 19.10 -6.92 -5.57
N LYS A 32 19.39 -8.24 -5.63
CA LYS A 32 18.43 -9.24 -6.14
C LYS A 32 17.16 -9.27 -5.30
N TRP A 33 17.27 -9.16 -3.99
CA TRP A 33 16.11 -9.14 -3.09
C TRP A 33 15.24 -7.90 -3.32
N VAL A 34 15.85 -6.71 -3.40
CA VAL A 34 15.13 -5.45 -3.62
C VAL A 34 14.39 -5.44 -4.96
N ARG A 35 15.04 -5.90 -6.05
CA ARG A 35 14.41 -6.00 -7.37
C ARG A 35 13.20 -6.93 -7.37
N ARG A 36 13.24 -8.05 -6.64
CA ARG A 36 12.08 -8.94 -6.49
C ARG A 36 10.93 -8.26 -5.75
N GLN A 37 11.23 -7.52 -4.68
CA GLN A 37 10.22 -6.77 -3.92
C GLN A 37 9.59 -5.67 -4.78
N GLU A 38 10.39 -4.96 -5.57
CA GLU A 38 9.91 -3.92 -6.48
C GLU A 38 8.97 -4.49 -7.56
N ARG A 39 9.36 -5.60 -8.21
CA ARG A 39 8.49 -6.30 -9.18
C ARG A 39 7.17 -6.73 -8.56
N ARG A 40 7.19 -7.28 -7.34
CA ARG A 40 5.96 -7.65 -6.62
C ARG A 40 5.09 -6.44 -6.33
N MET A 41 5.69 -5.34 -5.89
CA MET A 41 4.97 -4.11 -5.59
C MET A 41 4.31 -3.51 -6.84
N ARG A 42 4.99 -3.54 -8.00
CA ARG A 42 4.41 -3.17 -9.30
C ARG A 42 3.21 -4.04 -9.66
N MET A 43 3.34 -5.37 -9.54
CA MET A 43 2.24 -6.29 -9.84
C MET A 43 1.03 -6.05 -8.93
N VAL A 44 1.26 -5.85 -7.62
CA VAL A 44 0.18 -5.55 -6.67
C VAL A 44 -0.49 -4.22 -7.01
N MET A 45 0.28 -3.20 -7.40
CA MET A 45 -0.29 -1.91 -7.81
C MET A 45 -1.17 -2.04 -9.06
N ILE A 46 -0.70 -2.75 -10.09
CA ILE A 46 -1.49 -3.00 -11.30
C ILE A 46 -2.78 -3.73 -10.93
N PHE A 47 -2.67 -4.80 -10.13
CA PHE A 47 -3.82 -5.59 -9.69
C PHE A 47 -4.84 -4.75 -8.92
N GLU A 48 -4.39 -3.91 -7.98
CA GLU A 48 -5.28 -3.01 -7.24
C GLU A 48 -5.94 -1.97 -8.13
N CYS A 49 -5.19 -1.32 -9.01
CA CYS A 49 -5.75 -0.36 -9.97
C CYS A 49 -6.82 -1.02 -10.86
N SER A 50 -6.55 -2.22 -11.38
CA SER A 50 -7.52 -2.99 -12.16
C SER A 50 -8.75 -3.35 -11.33
N LEU A 51 -8.57 -3.79 -10.08
CA LEU A 51 -9.68 -4.15 -9.19
C LEU A 51 -10.55 -2.93 -8.86
N PHE A 52 -9.95 -1.76 -8.62
CA PHE A 52 -10.68 -0.51 -8.40
C PHE A 52 -11.50 -0.10 -9.63
N LEU A 53 -10.89 -0.15 -10.82
CA LEU A 53 -11.57 0.16 -12.08
C LEU A 53 -12.76 -0.78 -12.34
N ILE A 54 -12.55 -2.09 -12.22
CA ILE A 54 -13.59 -3.10 -12.41
C ILE A 54 -14.73 -2.88 -11.41
N THR A 55 -14.40 -2.62 -10.14
CA THR A 55 -15.39 -2.39 -9.09
C THR A 55 -16.20 -1.11 -9.35
N ALA A 56 -15.54 -0.02 -9.75
CA ALA A 56 -16.20 1.24 -10.08
C ALA A 56 -17.19 1.10 -11.25
N ILE A 57 -16.76 0.43 -12.34
CA ILE A 57 -17.62 0.16 -13.50
C ILE A 57 -18.80 -0.73 -13.10
N TYR A 58 -18.52 -1.83 -12.39
CA TYR A 58 -19.55 -2.76 -11.94
C TYR A 58 -20.61 -2.07 -11.07
N LEU A 59 -20.19 -1.28 -10.08
CA LEU A 59 -21.11 -0.56 -9.19
C LEU A 59 -21.96 0.45 -9.97
N THR A 60 -21.36 1.16 -10.92
CA THR A 60 -22.08 2.11 -11.78
C THR A 60 -23.17 1.43 -12.58
N VAL A 61 -22.80 0.39 -13.33
CA VAL A 61 -23.73 -0.37 -14.17
C VAL A 61 -24.82 -1.03 -13.32
N ALA A 62 -24.45 -1.64 -12.19
CA ALA A 62 -25.38 -2.35 -11.32
C ALA A 62 -26.39 -1.40 -10.63
N ILE A 63 -25.98 -0.18 -10.29
CA ILE A 63 -26.89 0.81 -9.68
C ILE A 63 -27.76 1.46 -10.76
N TRP A 64 -27.19 1.84 -11.91
CA TRP A 64 -27.91 2.50 -12.98
C TRP A 64 -28.98 1.60 -13.62
N ASN A 65 -28.64 0.34 -13.90
CA ASN A 65 -29.57 -0.62 -14.51
C ASN A 65 -30.76 -0.99 -13.62
N LYS A 66 -30.68 -0.76 -12.31
CA LYS A 66 -31.77 -1.06 -11.38
C LYS A 66 -32.79 0.06 -11.25
N GLY A 67 -32.59 1.21 -11.89
CA GLY A 67 -33.54 2.32 -11.91
C GLY A 67 -33.94 2.80 -10.52
N LEU A 68 -33.02 2.73 -9.55
CA LEU A 68 -33.33 3.05 -8.16
C LEU A 68 -33.48 4.57 -7.99
N PRO A 69 -34.51 5.06 -7.28
CA PRO A 69 -34.71 6.50 -7.06
C PRO A 69 -33.57 7.14 -6.25
N ASP A 70 -32.86 6.34 -5.45
CA ASP A 70 -31.72 6.73 -4.61
C ASP A 70 -30.36 6.42 -5.27
N ALA A 71 -30.31 6.17 -6.59
CA ALA A 71 -29.11 5.78 -7.33
C ALA A 71 -27.93 6.75 -7.14
N SER A 72 -28.20 8.06 -7.16
CA SER A 72 -27.17 9.10 -6.97
C SER A 72 -26.52 9.02 -5.59
N ALA A 73 -27.32 8.89 -4.52
CA ALA A 73 -26.83 8.75 -3.16
C ALA A 73 -26.03 7.45 -2.97
N ARG A 74 -26.47 6.34 -3.59
CA ARG A 74 -25.73 5.07 -3.56
C ARG A 74 -24.38 5.16 -4.26
N LEU A 75 -24.33 5.82 -5.42
CA LEU A 75 -23.08 6.05 -6.15
C LEU A 75 -22.15 6.95 -5.35
N LEU A 76 -22.66 8.02 -4.74
CA LEU A 76 -21.87 8.91 -3.90
C LEU A 76 -21.25 8.14 -2.73
N LEU A 77 -22.04 7.33 -2.02
CA LEU A 77 -21.53 6.48 -0.94
C LEU A 77 -20.45 5.52 -1.45
N ALA A 78 -20.73 4.78 -2.52
CA ALA A 78 -19.80 3.82 -3.10
C ALA A 78 -18.48 4.46 -3.54
N TYR A 79 -18.54 5.58 -4.26
CA TYR A 79 -17.36 6.30 -4.72
C TYR A 79 -16.59 6.97 -3.60
N SER A 80 -17.26 7.45 -2.54
CA SER A 80 -16.57 8.01 -1.38
C SER A 80 -15.72 6.95 -0.66
N LEU A 81 -16.25 5.74 -0.47
CA LEU A 81 -15.52 4.62 0.11
C LEU A 81 -14.37 4.15 -0.80
N LEU A 82 -14.61 4.10 -2.11
CA LEU A 82 -13.59 3.73 -3.09
C LEU A 82 -12.46 4.77 -3.14
N ALA A 83 -12.80 6.06 -3.16
CA ALA A 83 -11.83 7.15 -3.10
C ALA A 83 -11.01 7.13 -1.81
N PHE A 84 -11.64 6.81 -0.67
CA PHE A 84 -10.95 6.66 0.61
C PHE A 84 -9.93 5.51 0.58
N ALA A 85 -10.31 4.36 0.02
CA ALA A 85 -9.42 3.21 -0.15
C ALA A 85 -8.25 3.51 -1.10
N VAL A 86 -8.52 4.14 -2.25
CA VAL A 86 -7.49 4.54 -3.23
C VAL A 86 -6.54 5.58 -2.65
N GLY A 87 -7.07 6.61 -1.99
CA GLY A 87 -6.30 7.67 -1.36
C GLY A 87 -5.31 7.13 -0.33
N PHE A 88 -5.76 6.19 0.50
CA PHE A 88 -4.86 5.50 1.44
C PHE A 88 -3.79 4.67 0.71
N SER A 89 -4.16 3.86 -0.30
CA SER A 89 -3.20 3.05 -1.06
C SER A 89 -2.11 3.92 -1.70
N TRP A 90 -2.49 5.07 -2.27
CA TRP A 90 -1.57 6.01 -2.89
C TRP A 90 -0.60 6.63 -1.87
N ILE A 91 -1.11 7.17 -0.76
CA ILE A 91 -0.30 7.79 0.30
C ILE A 91 0.64 6.76 0.91
N ASN A 92 0.15 5.54 1.15
CA ASN A 92 0.95 4.48 1.78
C ASN A 92 2.08 3.97 0.87
N ARG A 93 2.01 4.18 -0.45
CA ARG A 93 3.05 3.72 -1.39
C ARG A 93 4.04 4.79 -1.84
N ARG A 94 3.74 6.06 -1.60
CA ARG A 94 4.61 7.17 -2.00
C ARG A 94 5.99 7.06 -1.34
N GLY A 95 7.06 7.07 -2.15
CA GLY A 95 8.45 7.01 -1.66
C GLY A 95 8.94 5.61 -1.24
N LEU A 96 8.28 4.52 -1.66
CA LEU A 96 8.77 3.15 -1.42
C LEU A 96 9.49 2.53 -2.63
N TRP A 97 9.62 3.28 -3.72
CA TRP A 97 10.03 2.76 -5.03
C TRP A 97 11.53 2.50 -5.13
N SER A 98 12.36 3.44 -4.67
CA SER A 98 13.81 3.35 -4.65
C SER A 98 14.38 4.01 -3.40
N PRO A 99 15.55 3.56 -2.91
CA PRO A 99 16.27 4.30 -1.87
C PRO A 99 16.79 5.61 -2.44
N LEU A 100 16.99 6.61 -1.58
CA LEU A 100 17.55 7.90 -1.97
C LEU A 100 19.06 7.82 -2.23
N GLU A 101 19.73 6.81 -1.66
CA GLU A 101 21.17 6.58 -1.77
C GLU A 101 21.44 5.10 -2.09
N GLU A 102 22.49 4.82 -2.88
CA GLU A 102 22.90 3.46 -3.24
C GLU A 102 23.79 2.81 -2.16
N THR A 103 23.49 3.04 -0.89
CA THR A 103 24.22 2.47 0.24
C THR A 103 23.48 1.26 0.82
N THR A 104 24.22 0.27 1.33
CA THR A 104 23.65 -0.91 2.00
C THR A 104 22.69 -0.52 3.12
N GLN A 105 22.99 0.54 3.88
CA GLN A 105 22.13 1.07 4.94
C GLN A 105 20.81 1.62 4.39
N ALA A 106 20.82 2.41 3.31
CA ALA A 106 19.60 2.93 2.71
C ALA A 106 18.65 1.83 2.19
N TYR A 107 19.19 0.72 1.68
CA TYR A 107 18.39 -0.45 1.28
C TYR A 107 17.76 -1.17 2.48
N VAL A 108 18.47 -1.29 3.60
CA VAL A 108 17.95 -1.91 4.84
C VAL A 108 16.87 -1.01 5.46
N ASP A 109 17.09 0.30 5.52
CA ASP A 109 16.12 1.25 6.05
C ASP A 109 14.83 1.27 5.22
N LEU A 110 14.96 1.24 3.89
CA LEU A 110 13.82 1.12 2.99
C LEU A 110 13.04 -0.20 3.20
N ALA A 111 13.74 -1.31 3.47
CA ALA A 111 13.11 -2.58 3.78
C ALA A 111 12.30 -2.51 5.10
N LEU A 112 12.86 -1.91 6.15
CA LEU A 112 12.19 -1.68 7.42
C LEU A 112 10.97 -0.75 7.27
N LEU A 113 11.10 0.29 6.44
CA LEU A 113 10.02 1.22 6.16
C LEU A 113 8.86 0.52 5.43
N ARG A 114 9.15 -0.35 4.46
CA ARG A 114 8.14 -1.21 3.80
C ARG A 114 7.42 -2.12 4.81
N LEU A 115 8.14 -2.71 5.77
CA LEU A 115 7.52 -3.53 6.83
C LEU A 115 6.60 -2.72 7.75
N LYS A 116 7.04 -1.52 8.16
CA LYS A 116 6.23 -0.60 8.96
C LYS A 116 4.93 -0.21 8.24
N ARG A 117 5.01 0.05 6.93
CA ARG A 117 3.84 0.40 6.12
C ARG A 117 2.90 -0.78 5.87
N LYS A 118 3.40 -2.01 5.69
CA LYS A 118 2.55 -3.22 5.66
C LYS A 118 1.72 -3.39 6.94
N ARG A 119 2.30 -3.08 8.11
CA ARG A 119 1.53 -3.12 9.37
C ARG A 119 0.47 -2.02 9.43
N ARG A 120 0.75 -0.83 8.90
CA ARG A 120 -0.26 0.23 8.78
C ARG A 120 -1.40 -0.16 7.84
N GLU A 121 -1.13 -0.89 6.77
CA GLU A 121 -2.18 -1.43 5.88
C GLU A 121 -3.14 -2.35 6.63
N VAL A 122 -2.63 -3.22 7.51
CA VAL A 122 -3.49 -4.08 8.33
C VAL A 122 -4.42 -3.27 9.23
N HIS A 123 -3.90 -2.25 9.94
CA HIS A 123 -4.73 -1.38 10.76
C HIS A 123 -5.76 -0.61 9.92
N PHE A 124 -5.35 -0.13 8.75
CA PHE A 124 -6.26 0.53 7.82
C PHE A 124 -7.37 -0.39 7.36
N ILE A 125 -7.09 -1.66 7.03
CA ILE A 125 -8.12 -2.61 6.61
C ILE A 125 -9.17 -2.80 7.71
N TRP A 126 -8.75 -2.92 8.98
CA TRP A 126 -9.69 -3.03 10.11
C TRP A 126 -10.51 -1.75 10.34
N MET A 127 -9.86 -0.59 10.25
CA MET A 127 -10.54 0.70 10.33
C MET A 127 -11.53 0.87 9.18
N PHE A 128 -11.13 0.54 7.95
CA PHE A 128 -11.94 0.59 6.75
C PHE A 128 -13.14 -0.34 6.84
N LEU A 129 -12.94 -1.59 7.31
CA LEU A 129 -14.02 -2.54 7.57
C LEU A 129 -15.03 -1.98 8.58
N SER A 130 -14.55 -1.34 9.64
CA SER A 130 -15.40 -0.73 10.67
C SER A 130 -16.22 0.43 10.09
N ILE A 131 -15.60 1.30 9.29
CA ILE A 131 -16.27 2.40 8.57
C ILE A 131 -17.31 1.85 7.59
N LEU A 132 -16.97 0.78 6.86
CA LEU A 132 -17.89 0.13 5.93
C LEU A 132 -19.12 -0.40 6.64
N VAL A 133 -18.93 -1.15 7.74
CA VAL A 133 -20.03 -1.70 8.54
C VAL A 133 -20.88 -0.58 9.14
N ALA A 134 -20.26 0.47 9.68
CA ALA A 134 -20.96 1.64 10.21
C ALA A 134 -21.77 2.36 9.14
N ALA A 135 -21.21 2.60 7.96
CA ALA A 135 -21.90 3.25 6.84
C ALA A 135 -23.12 2.42 6.38
N ILE A 136 -22.97 1.11 6.27
CA ILE A 136 -24.08 0.20 5.92
C ILE A 136 -25.15 0.23 7.02
N PHE A 137 -24.76 0.21 8.29
CA PHE A 137 -25.68 0.25 9.42
C PHE A 137 -26.47 1.56 9.48
N ILE A 138 -25.80 2.71 9.33
CA ILE A 138 -26.44 4.03 9.27
C ILE A 138 -27.40 4.10 8.10
N TRP A 139 -27.00 3.63 6.91
CA TRP A 139 -27.89 3.59 5.75
C TRP A 139 -29.14 2.74 6.03
N GLN A 140 -28.96 1.59 6.66
CA GLN A 140 -30.07 0.71 7.00
C GLN A 140 -31.02 1.38 8.00
N LEU A 141 -30.50 2.06 9.03
CA LEU A 141 -31.32 2.82 9.98
C LEU A 141 -32.12 3.94 9.29
N VAL A 142 -31.48 4.70 8.40
CA VAL A 142 -32.16 5.75 7.62
C VAL A 142 -33.26 5.13 6.75
N SER A 143 -33.00 4.01 6.08
CA SER A 143 -34.01 3.36 5.23
C SER A 143 -35.22 2.81 6.01
N VAL A 144 -35.06 2.50 7.31
CA VAL A 144 -36.16 2.05 8.17
C VAL A 144 -36.98 3.22 8.69
N ASN A 145 -36.32 4.34 9.00
CA ASN A 145 -36.97 5.52 9.59
C ASN A 145 -37.40 6.56 8.56
N SER A 146 -36.99 6.43 7.30
CA SER A 146 -37.26 7.39 6.23
C SER A 146 -37.60 6.65 4.95
N GLU A 147 -38.79 6.91 4.39
CA GLU A 147 -39.25 6.35 3.10
C GLU A 147 -38.43 6.85 1.89
N LEU A 148 -37.51 7.78 2.11
CA LEU A 148 -36.69 8.43 1.09
C LEU A 148 -35.65 7.49 0.45
N VAL A 149 -35.27 6.41 1.13
CA VAL A 149 -34.13 5.57 0.73
C VAL A 149 -34.47 4.10 0.86
N GLN A 150 -34.18 3.31 -0.18
CA GLN A 150 -34.43 1.87 -0.12
C GLN A 150 -33.34 1.16 0.71
N PRO A 151 -33.68 0.06 1.41
CA PRO A 151 -32.72 -0.69 2.19
C PRO A 151 -31.58 -1.23 1.31
N LEU A 152 -30.34 -1.04 1.76
CA LEU A 152 -29.16 -1.54 1.06
C LEU A 152 -29.14 -3.08 1.09
N ILE A 153 -29.56 -3.64 2.22
CA ILE A 153 -29.57 -5.08 2.47
C ILE A 153 -30.99 -5.61 2.30
N ARG A 154 -31.25 -6.27 1.17
CA ARG A 154 -32.53 -6.98 0.93
C ARG A 154 -32.60 -8.34 1.65
N LYS A 155 -31.44 -8.98 1.88
CA LYS A 155 -31.32 -10.30 2.51
C LYS A 155 -30.36 -10.23 3.71
N PRO A 156 -30.84 -9.94 4.93
CA PRO A 156 -29.97 -9.68 6.08
C PRO A 156 -29.12 -10.89 6.47
N LYS A 157 -29.68 -12.11 6.41
CA LYS A 157 -28.94 -13.34 6.69
C LYS A 157 -27.77 -13.56 5.72
N ALA A 158 -27.99 -13.32 4.42
CA ALA A 158 -26.95 -13.45 3.41
C ALA A 158 -25.86 -12.38 3.59
N ALA A 159 -26.26 -11.12 3.85
CA ALA A 159 -25.31 -10.04 4.09
C ALA A 159 -24.45 -10.28 5.34
N ALA A 160 -25.04 -10.74 6.44
CA ALA A 160 -24.31 -11.11 7.65
C ALA A 160 -23.30 -12.22 7.38
N LEU A 161 -23.67 -13.24 6.60
CA LEU A 161 -22.77 -14.31 6.18
C LEU A 161 -21.60 -13.76 5.36
N PHE A 162 -21.85 -12.94 4.34
CA PHE A 162 -20.78 -12.32 3.55
C PHE A 162 -19.85 -11.42 4.37
N ILE A 163 -20.40 -10.61 5.27
CA ILE A 163 -19.61 -9.75 6.18
C ILE A 163 -18.75 -10.61 7.11
N SER A 164 -19.32 -11.68 7.69
CA SER A 164 -18.58 -12.59 8.57
C SER A 164 -17.45 -13.33 7.85
N LEU A 165 -17.69 -13.81 6.63
CA LEU A 165 -16.67 -14.43 5.79
C LEU A 165 -15.56 -13.42 5.43
N GLY A 166 -15.94 -12.20 5.03
CA GLY A 166 -14.99 -11.13 4.75
C GLY A 166 -14.14 -10.76 5.96
N ALA A 167 -14.76 -10.61 7.14
CA ALA A 167 -14.06 -10.35 8.39
C ALA A 167 -13.13 -11.51 8.79
N GLY A 168 -13.57 -12.75 8.65
CA GLY A 168 -12.76 -13.95 8.90
C GLY A 168 -11.54 -14.01 7.98
N LEU A 169 -11.73 -13.80 6.68
CA LEU A 169 -10.64 -13.76 5.70
C LEU A 169 -9.66 -12.62 6.01
N THR A 170 -10.15 -11.43 6.34
CA THR A 170 -9.31 -10.30 6.79
C THR A 170 -8.53 -10.65 8.05
N PHE A 171 -9.13 -11.36 9.01
CA PHE A 171 -8.45 -11.80 10.23
C PHE A 171 -7.31 -12.78 9.93
N PHE A 172 -7.55 -13.79 9.10
CA PHE A 172 -6.52 -14.72 8.67
C PHE A 172 -5.38 -14.01 7.91
N LEU A 173 -5.71 -13.12 6.97
CA LEU A 173 -4.71 -12.34 6.23
C LEU A 173 -3.91 -11.41 7.16
N SER A 174 -4.58 -10.74 8.10
CA SER A 174 -3.93 -9.87 9.09
C SER A 174 -2.92 -10.66 9.92
N THR A 175 -3.34 -11.82 10.45
CA THR A 175 -2.49 -12.71 11.25
C THR A 175 -1.29 -13.20 10.44
N TYR A 176 -1.52 -13.61 9.19
CA TYR A 176 -0.47 -14.02 8.26
C TYR A 176 0.54 -12.89 7.99
N VAL A 177 0.07 -11.66 7.74
CA VAL A 177 0.93 -10.49 7.52
C VAL A 177 1.72 -10.14 8.77
N TYR A 178 1.12 -10.18 9.96
CA TYR A 178 1.82 -9.94 11.22
C TYR A 178 2.94 -10.96 11.46
N TRP A 179 2.62 -12.24 11.30
CA TRP A 179 3.58 -13.32 11.47
C TRP A 179 4.72 -13.24 10.44
N ARG A 180 4.39 -13.01 9.16
CA ARG A 180 5.36 -12.87 8.08
C ARG A 180 6.26 -11.64 8.27
N THR A 181 5.69 -10.48 8.61
CA THR A 181 6.48 -9.26 8.86
C THR A 181 7.39 -9.40 10.07
N GLY A 182 6.98 -10.16 11.10
CA GLY A 182 7.85 -10.52 12.23
C GLY A 182 9.08 -11.34 11.79
N ARG A 183 8.87 -12.37 10.96
CA ARG A 183 9.98 -13.16 10.39
C ARG A 183 10.90 -12.33 9.51
N GLU A 184 10.34 -11.51 8.63
CA GLU A 184 11.12 -10.63 7.74
C GLU A 184 11.96 -9.61 8.55
N LYS A 185 11.42 -9.06 9.65
CA LYS A 185 12.16 -8.16 10.55
C LYS A 185 13.37 -8.86 11.19
N SER A 186 13.20 -10.05 11.74
CA SER A 186 14.30 -10.81 12.36
C SER A 186 15.42 -11.15 11.36
N ASN A 187 15.06 -11.49 10.12
CA ASN A 187 16.03 -11.75 9.06
C ASN A 187 16.80 -10.49 8.66
N LEU A 188 16.14 -9.32 8.60
CA LEU A 188 16.81 -8.06 8.33
C LEU A 188 17.75 -7.64 9.47
N GLU A 189 17.37 -7.85 10.72
CA GLU A 189 18.24 -7.58 11.88
C GLU A 189 19.51 -8.47 11.85
N LYS A 190 19.38 -9.73 11.41
CA LYS A 190 20.55 -10.61 11.19
C LYS A 190 21.46 -10.11 10.07
N LEU A 191 20.89 -9.63 8.96
CA LEU A 191 21.67 -9.07 7.84
C LEU A 191 22.35 -7.76 8.26
N GLN A 192 21.66 -6.90 8.98
CA GLN A 192 22.23 -5.67 9.55
C GLN A 192 23.42 -6.00 10.44
N LYS A 193 23.28 -6.95 11.38
CA LYS A 193 24.38 -7.38 12.24
C LYS A 193 25.57 -8.01 11.48
N LYS A 194 25.34 -8.59 10.29
CA LYS A 194 26.39 -9.26 9.49
C LYS A 194 27.18 -8.29 8.61
N TYR A 195 26.56 -7.21 8.13
CA TYR A 195 27.13 -6.32 7.13
C TYR A 195 27.42 -4.90 7.63
N LEU A 196 26.88 -4.50 8.79
CA LEU A 196 27.02 -3.13 9.33
C LEU A 196 27.68 -3.08 10.72
N ASN A 197 27.86 -4.24 11.38
CA ASN A 197 28.64 -4.40 12.63
C ASN A 197 29.75 -5.42 12.39
#